data_AF-A0A091SE80-F1
#
_entry.id   AF-A0A091SE80-F1
#
_cell.length_a   1.000
_cell.length_b   1.000
_cell.length_c   1.000
_cell.angle_alpha   90.00
_cell.angle_beta   90.00
_cell.angle_gamma   90.00
#
_symmetry.space_group_name_H-M   'P 1'
#
loop_
_entity.id
_entity.type
_entity.pdbx_description
1 polymer ?
#
loop_
_entity_poly.entity_id
_entity_poly.type
_entity_poly.pdbx_seq_one_letter_code
_entity_poly.pdbx_strand_id
1 'polypeptide(L)'
;MGKRYFCDYCDRSFQDNLHNRKKHLNGVQHLRAKRAWYDLFRDAAAILQEEQTKKPCRKFLQTGQCDFGSNCRFSHMTEQDLEKLSAQVQ
;
A
#
# COMPACT_ATOMS: atom_id res chain seq x y z
N MET A 1 34.65 16.72 -1.05
CA MET A 1 33.29 16.48 -1.57
C MET A 1 32.80 15.13 -1.04
N GLY A 2 31.74 15.11 -0.23
CA GLY A 2 31.26 13.88 0.42
C GLY A 2 30.34 13.07 -0.49
N LYS A 3 30.36 11.73 -0.34
CA LYS A 3 29.40 10.84 -1.03
C LYS A 3 27.97 11.20 -0.57
N ARG A 4 27.01 11.22 -1.48
CA ARG A 4 25.58 11.41 -1.17
C ARG A 4 24.83 10.12 -1.48
N TYR A 5 23.90 9.77 -0.59
CA TYR A 5 23.02 8.63 -0.78
C TYR A 5 21.68 9.14 -1.27
N PHE A 6 21.18 8.53 -2.34
CA PHE A 6 19.84 8.75 -2.87
C PHE A 6 18.96 7.54 -2.52
N CYS A 7 17.74 7.81 -2.08
CA CYS A 7 16.74 6.77 -1.83
C CYS A 7 15.62 6.86 -2.86
N ASP A 8 15.50 5.85 -3.72
CA ASP A 8 14.47 5.79 -4.78
C ASP A 8 13.05 5.72 -4.24
N TYR A 9 12.86 5.16 -3.03
CA TYR A 9 11.53 5.11 -2.41
C TYR A 9 11.07 6.48 -1.89
N CYS A 10 12.01 7.35 -1.53
CA CYS A 10 11.73 8.62 -0.85
C CYS A 10 12.06 9.86 -1.68
N ASP A 11 12.63 9.70 -2.89
CA ASP A 11 13.16 10.74 -3.77
C ASP A 11 14.01 11.80 -3.05
N ARG A 12 14.90 11.35 -2.16
CA ARG A 12 15.72 12.24 -1.31
C ARG A 12 17.20 11.88 -1.35
N SER A 13 18.03 12.91 -1.45
CA SER A 13 19.49 12.80 -1.36
C SER A 13 20.03 13.42 -0.07
N PHE A 14 20.81 12.66 0.71
CA PHE A 14 21.46 13.16 1.93
C PHE A 14 22.96 12.77 1.98
N GLN A 15 23.71 13.32 2.95
CA GLN A 15 25.12 12.93 3.14
C GLN A 15 25.22 11.45 3.48
N ASP A 16 26.01 10.73 2.69
CA ASP A 16 26.14 9.28 2.80
C ASP A 16 27.13 8.91 3.91
N ASN A 17 26.57 8.56 5.06
CA ASN A 17 27.28 7.81 6.08
C ASN A 17 26.39 6.66 6.57
N LEU A 18 27.03 5.63 7.11
CA LEU A 18 26.38 4.36 7.45
C LEU A 18 25.29 4.54 8.52
N HIS A 19 25.52 5.45 9.49
CA HIS A 19 24.56 5.78 10.53
C HIS A 19 23.30 6.44 9.97
N ASN A 20 23.45 7.50 9.18
CA ASN A 20 22.36 8.25 8.56
C ASN A 20 21.56 7.36 7.61
N ARG A 21 22.23 6.54 6.81
CA ARG A 21 21.57 5.59 5.91
C ARG A 21 20.74 4.58 6.70
N LYS A 22 21.28 3.98 7.75
CA LYS A 22 20.54 3.02 8.59
C LYS A 22 19.34 3.68 9.29
N LYS A 23 19.52 4.88 9.83
CA LYS A 23 18.43 5.64 10.46
C LYS A 23 17.32 5.99 9.45
N HIS A 24 17.69 6.38 8.24
CA HIS A 24 16.74 6.65 7.15
C HIS A 24 15.94 5.40 6.76
N LEU A 25 16.62 4.29 6.46
CA LEU A 25 15.99 3.04 5.99
C LEU A 25 15.05 2.40 7.03
N ASN A 26 15.32 2.58 8.32
CA ASN A 26 14.45 2.08 9.40
C ASN A 26 13.39 3.11 9.85
N GLY A 27 13.37 4.30 9.23
CA GLY A 27 12.42 5.35 9.58
C GLY A 27 11.01 5.04 9.08
N VAL A 28 9.99 5.44 9.86
CA VAL A 28 8.57 5.28 9.49
C VAL A 28 8.26 5.91 8.13
N GLN A 29 8.90 7.04 7.81
CA GLN A 29 8.73 7.70 6.51
C GLN A 29 9.20 6.80 5.35
N HIS A 30 10.38 6.18 5.48
CA HIS A 30 10.89 5.26 4.48
C HIS A 30 10.00 4.02 4.35
N LEU A 31 9.58 3.42 5.46
CA LEU A 31 8.70 2.25 5.44
C LEU A 31 7.35 2.55 4.77
N ARG A 32 6.76 3.73 5.02
CA ARG A 32 5.53 4.19 4.35
C ARG A 32 5.74 4.41 2.87
N ALA A 33 6.81 5.10 2.49
CA ALA A 33 7.11 5.37 1.09
C ALA A 33 7.41 4.08 0.31
N LYS A 34 8.15 3.15 0.94
CA LYS A 34 8.40 1.80 0.42
C LYS A 34 7.09 1.04 0.21
N ARG A 35 6.19 1.02 1.19
CA ARG A 35 4.88 0.38 1.04
C ARG A 35 4.06 1.01 -0.10
N ALA A 36 3.98 2.33 -0.15
CA ALA A 36 3.26 3.04 -1.21
C ALA A 36 3.83 2.73 -2.60
N TRP A 37 5.16 2.65 -2.71
CA TRP A 37 5.83 2.22 -3.93
C TRP A 37 5.35 0.83 -4.35
N TYR A 38 5.40 -0.17 -3.47
CA TYR A 38 4.86 -1.51 -3.78
C TYR A 38 3.36 -1.53 -4.04
N ASP A 39 2.58 -0.65 -3.40
CA ASP A 39 1.15 -0.54 -3.65
C ASP A 39 0.85 -0.01 -5.06
N LEU A 40 1.72 0.84 -5.64
CA LEU A 40 1.61 1.31 -7.04
C LEU A 40 1.96 0.23 -8.05
N PHE A 41 2.89 -0.67 -7.72
CA PHE A 41 3.26 -1.80 -8.57
C PHE A 41 2.48 -3.08 -8.26
N ARG A 42 1.48 -3.01 -7.35
CA ARG A 42 0.61 -4.15 -7.09
C ARG A 42 -0.27 -4.35 -8.31
N ASP A 43 -0.12 -5.51 -8.95
CA ASP A 43 -0.93 -5.91 -10.09
C ASP A 43 -2.42 -5.89 -9.70
N ALA A 44 -3.26 -5.30 -10.54
CA ALA A 44 -4.71 -5.32 -10.38
C ALA A 44 -5.22 -6.76 -10.23
N ALA A 45 -4.55 -7.74 -10.86
CA ALA A 45 -4.87 -9.15 -10.72
C ALA A 45 -4.63 -9.67 -9.30
N ALA A 46 -3.52 -9.27 -8.66
CA ALA A 46 -3.22 -9.65 -7.29
C ALA A 46 -4.20 -9.02 -6.29
N ILE A 47 -4.60 -7.77 -6.51
CA ILE A 47 -5.62 -7.08 -5.71
C ILE A 47 -6.96 -7.80 -5.84
N LEU A 48 -7.39 -8.10 -7.07
CA LEU A 48 -8.64 -8.80 -7.33
C LEU A 48 -8.68 -10.17 -6.65
N GLN A 49 -7.59 -10.94 -6.73
CA GLN A 49 -7.52 -12.27 -6.11
C GLN A 49 -7.58 -12.19 -4.57
N GLU A 50 -6.90 -11.22 -3.95
CA GLU A 50 -7.04 -10.99 -2.50
C GLU A 50 -8.47 -10.62 -2.11
N GLU A 51 -9.12 -9.72 -2.86
CA GLU A 51 -10.47 -9.26 -2.54
C GLU A 51 -11.51 -10.36 -2.75
N GLN A 52 -11.39 -11.20 -3.80
CA GLN A 52 -12.26 -12.36 -4.01
C GLN A 52 -12.16 -13.39 -2.87
N THR A 53 -10.99 -13.54 -2.25
CA THR A 53 -10.83 -14.47 -1.11
C THR A 53 -11.34 -13.89 0.21
N LYS A 54 -11.49 -12.57 0.31
CA LYS A 54 -12.01 -11.90 1.52
C LYS A 54 -13.53 -11.97 1.55
N LYS A 55 -14.07 -12.30 2.72
CA LYS A 55 -15.52 -12.18 2.94
C LYS A 55 -15.92 -10.70 3.01
N PRO A 56 -17.09 -10.32 2.49
CA PRO A 56 -17.56 -8.94 2.58
C PRO A 56 -17.83 -8.51 4.02
N CYS A 57 -17.51 -7.26 4.34
CA CYS A 57 -17.73 -6.68 5.65
C CYS A 57 -19.21 -6.38 5.86
N ARG A 58 -19.87 -7.18 6.70
CA ARG A 58 -21.30 -7.00 7.00
C ARG A 58 -21.64 -5.63 7.58
N LYS A 59 -20.81 -5.11 8.50
CA LYS A 59 -21.02 -3.77 9.08
C LYS A 59 -20.99 -2.70 7.99
N PHE A 60 -19.95 -2.70 7.16
CA PHE A 60 -19.82 -1.74 6.07
C PHE A 60 -20.97 -1.84 5.06
N LEU A 61 -21.36 -3.05 4.67
CA LEU A 61 -22.50 -3.25 3.76
C LEU A 61 -23.83 -2.79 4.35
N GLN A 62 -24.02 -2.91 5.67
CA GLN A 62 -25.28 -2.58 6.32
C GLN A 62 -25.40 -1.10 6.71
N THR A 63 -24.32 -0.48 7.18
CA THR A 63 -24.34 0.88 7.73
C THR A 63 -23.59 1.89 6.87
N GLY A 64 -22.87 1.44 5.84
CA GLY A 64 -21.93 2.26 5.07
C GLY A 64 -20.68 2.68 5.86
N GLN A 65 -20.52 2.23 7.11
CA GLN A 65 -19.39 2.56 7.97
C GLN A 65 -18.83 1.33 8.67
N CYS A 66 -17.50 1.27 8.74
CA CYS A 66 -16.77 0.23 9.44
C CYS A 66 -15.81 0.88 10.42
N ASP A 67 -15.91 0.52 11.70
CA ASP A 67 -15.07 1.06 12.78
C ASP A 67 -13.57 0.77 12.56
N PHE A 68 -13.25 -0.26 11.77
CA PHE A 68 -11.88 -0.65 11.44
C PHE A 68 -11.28 0.12 10.25
N GLY A 69 -12.09 0.85 9.48
CA GLY A 69 -11.64 1.62 8.30
C GLY A 69 -10.80 0.77 7.32
N SER A 70 -9.64 1.29 6.93
CA SER A 70 -8.70 0.63 6.01
C SER A 70 -7.96 -0.57 6.63
N ASN A 71 -8.09 -0.80 7.94
CA ASN A 71 -7.51 -1.96 8.63
C ASN A 71 -8.51 -3.10 8.78
N CYS A 72 -9.70 -3.01 8.16
CA CYS A 72 -10.66 -4.10 8.21
C CYS A 72 -10.10 -5.34 7.51
N ARG A 73 -10.25 -6.51 8.15
CA ARG A 73 -9.86 -7.81 7.58
C ARG A 73 -10.83 -8.27 6.48
N PHE A 74 -12.02 -7.69 6.43
CA PHE A 74 -13.09 -8.03 5.48
C PHE A 74 -13.09 -7.07 4.30
N SER A 75 -13.55 -7.54 3.14
CA SER A 75 -13.64 -6.69 1.95
C SER A 75 -14.70 -5.61 2.13
N HIS A 76 -14.35 -4.37 1.81
CA HIS A 76 -15.28 -3.24 1.71
C HIS A 76 -15.68 -2.95 0.27
N MET A 77 -15.19 -3.74 -0.69
CA MET A 77 -15.50 -3.53 -2.10
C MET A 77 -16.94 -3.96 -2.39
N THR A 78 -17.64 -3.14 -3.17
CA THR A 78 -18.95 -3.52 -3.71
C THR A 78 -18.76 -4.44 -4.92
N GLU A 79 -19.82 -5.12 -5.35
CA GLU A 79 -19.79 -5.91 -6.59
C GLU A 79 -19.31 -5.08 -7.78
N GLN A 80 -19.75 -3.81 -7.87
CA GLN A 80 -19.31 -2.88 -8.92
C GLN A 80 -17.80 -2.57 -8.87
N ASP A 81 -17.19 -2.54 -7.68
CA ASP A 81 -15.76 -2.28 -7.55
C ASP A 81 -14.93 -3.51 -7.93
N LEU A 82 -15.42 -4.71 -7.61
CA LEU A 82 -14.82 -5.97 -8.04
C LEU A 82 -14.92 -6.15 -9.57
N GLU A 83 -16.05 -5.78 -10.16
CA GLU A 83 -16.22 -5.79 -11.63
C GLU A 83 -15.22 -4.83 -12.31
N LYS A 84 -15.07 -3.60 -11.80
CA LYS A 84 -14.07 -2.65 -12.32
C LYS A 84 -12.65 -3.19 -12.21
N LEU A 85 -12.30 -3.83 -11.09
CA LEU A 85 -11.00 -4.47 -10.92
C LEU A 85 -10.79 -5.62 -11.91
N SER A 86 -11.82 -6.44 -12.15
CA SER A 86 -11.76 -7.52 -13.14
C SER A 86 -11.58 -7.01 -14.57
N ALA A 87 -12.23 -5.90 -14.91
CA ALA A 87 -12.09 -5.25 -16.21
C ALA A 87 -10.70 -4.64 -16.45
N GLN A 88 -9.96 -4.30 -15.38
CA GLN A 88 -8.56 -3.82 -15.48
C GLN A 88 -7.54 -4.95 -15.69
N VAL A 89 -7.95 -6.21 -15.50
CA VAL A 89 -7.09 -7.40 -15.61
C VAL A 89 -7.24 -8.11 -16.96
N GLN A 90 -8.33 -7.83 -17.70
CA GLN A 90 -8.55 -8.31 -19.07
C GLN A 90 -7.84 -7.44 -20.10
#